data_AF-A0A5E8BLI3-F1
#
_entry.id   AF-A0A5E8BLI3-F1
#
_cell.length_a   1.000
_cell.length_b   1.000
_cell.length_c   1.000
_cell.angle_alpha   90.00
_cell.angle_beta   90.00
_cell.angle_gamma   90.00
#
_symmetry.space_group_name_H-M   'P 1'
#
loop_
_entity.id
_entity.type
_entity.pdbx_description
1 polymer ?
#
loop_
_entity_poly.entity_id
_entity_poly.type
_entity_poly.pdbx_seq_one_letter_code
_entity_poly.pdbx_strand_id
1 'polypeptide(L)'
;MNSEEKNQNIATSQESDGHDTHALHHRHQKPEYILDTINTNNYVLHAKDEPNSSNNDNKTDPDFEVDSHIENKSVSKEACDLELGQVVSGSESESKQNDSSGGEEERKKSVFKSLGFIDRFLYIWIFLAMAVGIIIGNFVPNTGHALEKGKFVGVAVPIAIGLILMIYPILCNIEYEVLHHVFAQKKIWTQLAFSLFVNWIIGPFLMMALAWAFLPDKPELREGLILVGLARCIAMVLIWNGLAGGDSHYGAILVSVNSILQMILYAPYSLLLIKVISRSETEFIFSYSDIAKSVGVFLGIPLAAGLVTRFGFRRLVGANWYDNVFMEWMGTLSLIGLLFVILVLFASQGERVVDQIVSVVRVAAPMFCYFNLIFFSTLAVSYKMNFGYKLSVTQSFTASSNNFELAIAIAVATFGHDSNQALAATVGPLMEVPCLLGLVYVVRYIGTRKNWND
;
A
#
# COMPACT_ATOMS: atom_id res chain seq x y z
N MET A 1 -40.23 41.69 -42.30
CA MET A 1 -40.19 43.06 -41.73
C MET A 1 -39.20 43.00 -40.57
N ASN A 2 -37.90 42.97 -40.86
CA ASN A 2 -37.02 44.01 -41.46
C ASN A 2 -36.34 44.79 -40.33
N SER A 3 -35.09 45.25 -40.42
CA SER A 3 -33.93 44.97 -41.30
C SER A 3 -32.72 45.74 -40.71
N GLU A 4 -31.56 45.73 -41.39
CA GLU A 4 -30.35 46.55 -41.09
C GLU A 4 -29.55 46.03 -39.87
N GLU A 5 -28.39 45.38 -40.01
CA GLU A 5 -27.42 45.18 -41.11
C GLU A 5 -26.60 46.41 -41.57
N LYS A 6 -25.26 46.21 -41.60
CA LYS A 6 -24.17 46.96 -42.27
C LYS A 6 -23.71 48.35 -41.74
N ASN A 7 -22.48 48.36 -41.22
CA ASN A 7 -21.27 48.72 -41.99
C ASN A 7 -20.03 48.10 -41.30
N GLN A 8 -19.04 47.43 -41.91
CA GLN A 8 -18.18 47.74 -43.08
C GLN A 8 -17.26 48.97 -42.87
N ASN A 9 -15.97 49.00 -43.28
CA ASN A 9 -14.97 47.97 -43.61
C ASN A 9 -13.58 48.65 -43.86
N ILE A 10 -12.49 47.87 -43.91
CA ILE A 10 -11.25 48.12 -44.71
C ILE A 10 -10.29 49.30 -44.37
N ALA A 11 -9.03 48.94 -44.06
CA ALA A 11 -7.79 49.36 -44.76
C ALA A 11 -6.61 48.45 -44.26
N THR A 12 -5.94 47.58 -45.04
CA THR A 12 -4.89 47.78 -46.08
C THR A 12 -3.66 48.59 -45.62
N SER A 13 -2.39 48.21 -45.86
CA SER A 13 -1.80 47.14 -46.71
C SER A 13 -0.27 46.99 -46.45
N GLN A 14 0.33 45.82 -46.76
CA GLN A 14 1.70 45.60 -47.38
C GLN A 14 2.95 46.22 -46.66
N GLU A 15 4.26 45.99 -46.94
CA GLU A 15 5.14 45.03 -47.65
C GLU A 15 6.61 45.31 -47.18
N SER A 16 7.70 44.57 -47.45
CA SER A 16 8.02 43.28 -48.11
C SER A 16 9.39 42.74 -47.59
N ASP A 17 9.81 41.55 -48.06
CA ASP A 17 11.20 41.04 -48.14
C ASP A 17 12.03 40.84 -46.83
N GLY A 18 13.04 39.96 -46.72
CA GLY A 18 13.64 39.04 -47.70
C GLY A 18 15.17 39.21 -47.76
N HIS A 19 15.95 38.36 -47.08
CA HIS A 19 17.35 38.08 -47.47
C HIS A 19 18.00 36.86 -46.76
N ASP A 20 18.23 35.84 -47.59
CA ASP A 20 19.42 34.98 -47.75
C ASP A 20 20.54 34.85 -46.69
N THR A 21 20.81 33.57 -46.40
CA THR A 21 22.12 32.88 -46.29
C THR A 21 23.37 33.59 -45.75
N HIS A 22 24.02 32.93 -44.78
CA HIS A 22 25.42 32.54 -44.96
C HIS A 22 25.77 31.27 -44.15
N ALA A 23 26.44 30.31 -44.79
CA ALA A 23 27.02 29.14 -44.14
C ALA A 23 28.49 29.40 -43.78
N LEU A 24 29.03 28.67 -42.78
CA LEU A 24 30.39 28.12 -42.83
C LEU A 24 30.70 27.10 -41.72
N HIS A 25 31.64 26.21 -42.04
CA HIS A 25 32.17 25.08 -41.27
C HIS A 25 32.58 25.35 -39.81
N HIS A 26 32.55 24.29 -38.99
CA HIS A 26 33.81 23.67 -38.52
C HIS A 26 33.69 22.16 -38.26
N ARG A 27 34.66 21.38 -38.78
CA ARG A 27 34.93 19.97 -38.42
C ARG A 27 35.81 19.91 -37.16
N HIS A 28 35.95 18.68 -36.63
CA HIS A 28 36.96 18.13 -35.69
C HIS A 28 36.34 17.62 -34.37
N GLN A 29 36.71 16.47 -33.79
CA GLN A 29 37.36 15.25 -34.29
C GLN A 29 37.17 14.14 -33.22
N LYS A 30 36.91 12.88 -33.58
CA LYS A 30 37.11 11.75 -32.63
C LYS A 30 38.61 11.48 -32.44
N PRO A 31 39.00 10.84 -31.33
CA PRO A 31 39.73 9.59 -31.51
C PRO A 31 39.17 8.43 -30.65
N GLU A 32 39.88 7.32 -30.68
CA GLU A 32 39.40 5.95 -30.53
C GLU A 32 40.49 5.12 -29.82
N TYR A 33 40.11 4.21 -28.91
CA TYR A 33 40.87 3.07 -28.33
C TYR A 33 42.36 3.22 -27.90
N ILE A 34 42.67 2.80 -26.67
CA ILE A 34 43.89 2.03 -26.34
C ILE A 34 43.53 0.87 -25.40
N LEU A 35 44.11 -0.31 -25.69
CA LEU A 35 44.15 -1.52 -24.86
C LEU A 35 45.62 -1.80 -24.49
N ASP A 36 45.87 -2.26 -23.26
CA ASP A 36 47.04 -3.02 -22.77
C ASP A 36 46.67 -3.42 -21.31
N THR A 37 46.61 -4.66 -20.81
CA THR A 37 47.24 -5.98 -21.07
C THR A 37 48.65 -6.17 -20.48
N ILE A 38 48.82 -7.27 -19.73
CA ILE A 38 50.05 -8.04 -19.40
C ILE A 38 50.60 -7.98 -17.93
N ASN A 39 50.26 -9.04 -17.16
CA ASN A 39 51.11 -9.84 -16.23
C ASN A 39 51.73 -9.23 -14.93
N THR A 40 52.09 -9.99 -13.87
CA THR A 40 52.09 -11.47 -13.60
C THR A 40 52.18 -11.77 -12.09
N ASN A 41 51.77 -13.00 -11.69
CA ASN A 41 52.30 -13.79 -10.54
C ASN A 41 52.10 -13.24 -9.10
N ASN A 42 51.98 -14.02 -8.01
CA ASN A 42 51.79 -15.46 -7.72
C ASN A 42 50.98 -15.50 -6.39
N TYR A 43 50.23 -16.54 -6.00
CA TYR A 43 50.72 -17.83 -5.50
C TYR A 43 49.62 -18.92 -5.52
N VAL A 44 50.05 -20.15 -5.27
CA VAL A 44 49.41 -21.41 -5.68
C VAL A 44 48.85 -22.21 -4.48
N LEU A 45 47.72 -22.88 -4.74
CA LEU A 45 47.16 -24.12 -4.14
C LEU A 45 47.74 -24.65 -2.82
N HIS A 46 46.84 -25.09 -1.93
CA HIS A 46 46.71 -26.54 -1.68
C HIS A 46 45.33 -26.92 -1.11
N ALA A 47 44.75 -27.99 -1.66
CA ALA A 47 43.61 -28.71 -1.10
C ALA A 47 44.05 -30.13 -0.70
N LYS A 48 43.36 -30.75 0.28
CA LYS A 48 43.20 -32.21 0.41
C LYS A 48 42.16 -32.59 1.46
N ASP A 49 41.63 -33.80 1.30
CA ASP A 49 40.41 -34.33 1.90
C ASP A 49 40.60 -35.06 3.26
N GLU A 50 39.45 -35.46 3.83
CA GLU A 50 39.17 -36.36 4.98
C GLU A 50 39.83 -37.77 4.89
N PRO A 51 39.76 -38.72 5.90
CA PRO A 51 38.72 -38.88 6.95
C PRO A 51 39.10 -39.45 8.36
N ASN A 52 38.05 -39.55 9.20
CA ASN A 52 37.79 -40.35 10.42
C ASN A 52 38.78 -41.45 10.92
N SER A 53 38.86 -41.63 12.26
CA SER A 53 38.43 -42.84 13.02
C SER A 53 39.26 -43.23 14.28
N SER A 54 38.57 -43.35 15.43
CA SER A 54 38.68 -44.36 16.51
C SER A 54 39.93 -44.56 17.43
N ASN A 55 39.60 -44.56 18.75
CA ASN A 55 39.96 -45.53 19.80
C ASN A 55 41.26 -45.46 20.66
N ASN A 56 40.98 -45.52 21.97
CA ASN A 56 41.57 -46.35 23.04
C ASN A 56 42.78 -45.91 23.91
N ASP A 57 42.47 -45.89 25.22
CA ASP A 57 43.11 -46.64 26.32
C ASP A 57 44.17 -46.02 27.29
N ASN A 58 43.72 -45.98 28.56
CA ASN A 58 44.35 -46.49 29.79
C ASN A 58 45.33 -45.65 30.66
N LYS A 59 44.91 -45.51 31.95
CA LYS A 59 45.69 -45.56 33.22
C LYS A 59 46.65 -44.39 33.53
N THR A 60 46.92 -43.97 34.80
CA THR A 60 46.70 -44.61 36.13
C THR A 60 46.60 -43.58 37.28
N ASP A 61 45.90 -43.99 38.35
CA ASP A 61 45.88 -43.61 39.79
C ASP A 61 47.21 -43.19 40.51
N PRO A 62 47.26 -42.84 41.84
CA PRO A 62 46.19 -42.56 42.87
C PRO A 62 46.48 -41.37 43.85
N ASP A 63 45.74 -41.36 44.99
CA ASP A 63 46.07 -40.92 46.37
C ASP A 63 45.65 -39.52 46.88
N PHE A 64 44.70 -39.46 47.84
CA PHE A 64 45.02 -39.41 49.30
C PHE A 64 43.74 -39.51 50.19
N GLU A 65 43.87 -40.06 51.41
CA GLU A 65 42.79 -40.29 52.41
C GLU A 65 42.49 -39.06 53.30
N VAL A 66 41.37 -39.09 54.04
CA VAL A 66 41.31 -39.28 55.52
C VAL A 66 39.88 -39.03 56.06
N ASP A 67 39.49 -39.85 57.03
CA ASP A 67 38.15 -39.99 57.63
C ASP A 67 38.12 -39.47 59.10
N SER A 68 36.95 -39.02 59.60
CA SER A 68 36.65 -38.98 61.05
C SER A 68 35.19 -38.64 61.44
N HIS A 69 34.38 -39.68 61.68
CA HIS A 69 33.63 -39.98 62.93
C HIS A 69 32.56 -39.05 63.61
N ILE A 70 31.74 -39.74 64.42
CA ILE A 70 30.84 -39.33 65.55
C ILE A 70 29.37 -39.03 65.14
N GLU A 71 28.41 -39.97 65.27
CA GLU A 71 27.62 -40.39 66.47
C GLU A 71 26.53 -39.37 66.93
N ASN A 72 25.34 -39.72 67.45
CA ASN A 72 24.58 -41.00 67.60
C ASN A 72 23.12 -40.66 68.05
N LYS A 73 22.10 -41.49 67.72
CA LYS A 73 20.81 -41.68 68.46
C LYS A 73 19.86 -40.46 68.72
N SER A 74 18.56 -40.58 69.06
CA SER A 74 17.55 -41.67 68.95
C SER A 74 16.13 -41.22 69.37
N VAL A 75 15.10 -41.65 68.62
CA VAL A 75 13.82 -42.26 69.10
C VAL A 75 12.77 -41.42 69.90
N SER A 76 11.49 -41.79 69.69
CA SER A 76 10.28 -41.61 70.56
C SER A 76 9.31 -40.48 70.16
N LYS A 77 7.97 -40.63 70.07
CA LYS A 77 7.04 -41.80 70.08
C LYS A 77 5.64 -41.35 69.60
N GLU A 78 4.81 -42.30 69.13
CA GLU A 78 3.34 -42.48 69.31
C GLU A 78 2.38 -41.28 69.56
N ALA A 79 1.12 -41.22 69.07
CA ALA A 79 0.31 -42.05 68.16
C ALA A 79 -1.08 -41.37 67.93
N CYS A 80 -2.00 -42.06 67.22
CA CYS A 80 -3.47 -41.88 67.18
C CYS A 80 -4.09 -41.03 66.03
N ASP A 81 -4.27 -41.72 64.89
CA ASP A 81 -5.55 -41.97 64.21
C ASP A 81 -6.58 -40.84 63.97
N LEU A 82 -6.78 -40.51 62.69
CA LEU A 82 -8.06 -40.80 62.01
C LEU A 82 -7.94 -40.75 60.47
N GLU A 83 -8.09 -41.95 59.87
CA GLU A 83 -8.74 -42.32 58.60
C GLU A 83 -9.41 -41.17 57.79
N LEU A 84 -9.45 -41.14 56.45
CA LEU A 84 -9.15 -42.14 55.40
C LEU A 84 -9.05 -41.36 54.06
N GLY A 85 -8.07 -41.66 53.17
CA GLY A 85 -7.95 -40.90 51.91
C GLY A 85 -6.65 -41.15 51.14
N GLN A 86 -6.45 -42.39 50.71
CA GLN A 86 -5.22 -42.90 50.08
C GLN A 86 -4.68 -42.13 48.86
N VAL A 87 -3.35 -41.91 48.87
CA VAL A 87 -2.36 -42.35 47.83
C VAL A 87 -2.35 -41.58 46.48
N VAL A 88 -1.22 -41.05 45.97
CA VAL A 88 0.20 -41.05 46.43
C VAL A 88 1.01 -39.87 45.85
N SER A 89 2.18 -39.64 46.44
CA SER A 89 3.31 -38.81 45.95
C SER A 89 3.24 -37.29 46.10
N GLY A 90 3.92 -36.78 47.16
CA GLY A 90 4.92 -35.72 46.94
C GLY A 90 6.19 -36.32 46.30
N SER A 91 7.29 -35.61 46.11
CA SER A 91 7.61 -34.19 46.28
C SER A 91 8.94 -33.94 45.51
N GLU A 92 9.44 -32.71 45.54
CA GLU A 92 10.81 -32.34 45.10
C GLU A 92 11.06 -32.29 43.57
N SER A 93 10.96 -31.07 43.05
CA SER A 93 12.10 -30.35 42.46
C SER A 93 13.22 -31.19 41.81
N GLU A 94 13.21 -31.33 40.48
CA GLU A 94 14.12 -30.58 39.57
C GLU A 94 14.12 -31.14 38.12
N SER A 95 14.12 -30.22 37.16
CA SER A 95 14.51 -30.42 35.74
C SER A 95 13.73 -31.44 34.88
N LYS A 96 12.94 -30.94 33.91
CA LYS A 96 13.09 -31.25 32.47
C LYS A 96 12.13 -30.47 31.55
N GLN A 97 12.71 -30.15 30.40
CA GLN A 97 12.20 -29.68 29.10
C GLN A 97 10.70 -29.78 28.72
N ASN A 98 10.37 -28.92 27.75
CA ASN A 98 9.14 -28.80 26.95
C ASN A 98 7.98 -28.06 27.65
N ASP A 99 7.17 -27.23 26.99
CA ASP A 99 7.04 -27.00 25.54
C ASP A 99 6.76 -25.53 25.22
N SER A 100 7.47 -24.94 24.25
CA SER A 100 7.38 -23.50 23.93
C SER A 100 6.35 -23.22 22.84
N SER A 101 5.11 -23.68 23.04
CA SER A 101 4.04 -23.69 22.03
C SER A 101 2.82 -22.81 22.39
N GLY A 102 2.71 -22.29 23.61
CA GLY A 102 1.54 -21.49 24.06
C GLY A 102 1.55 -19.98 23.75
N GLY A 103 2.69 -19.39 23.40
CA GLY A 103 2.86 -17.92 23.33
C GLY A 103 2.45 -17.25 22.01
N GLU A 104 2.33 -18.01 20.92
CA GLU A 104 2.04 -17.46 19.58
C GLU A 104 0.56 -17.52 19.19
N GLU A 105 -0.22 -18.45 19.75
CA GLU A 105 -1.65 -18.56 19.44
C GLU A 105 -2.50 -17.46 20.08
N GLU A 106 -2.14 -16.99 21.28
CA GLU A 106 -2.85 -15.85 21.90
C GLU A 106 -2.59 -14.54 21.15
N ARG A 107 -1.37 -14.34 20.61
CA ARG A 107 -1.04 -13.17 19.80
C ARG A 107 -1.66 -13.22 18.39
N LYS A 108 -2.19 -14.37 17.96
CA LYS A 108 -3.08 -14.50 16.78
C LYS A 108 -4.52 -14.02 17.05
N LYS A 109 -4.86 -13.51 18.24
CA LYS A 109 -6.02 -12.61 18.44
C LYS A 109 -5.69 -11.24 17.82
N SER A 110 -5.48 -11.25 16.51
CA SER A 110 -5.25 -10.09 15.66
C SER A 110 -6.37 -9.06 15.86
N VAL A 111 -6.02 -7.79 15.59
CA VAL A 111 -6.89 -6.60 15.44
C VAL A 111 -8.28 -6.93 14.87
N PHE A 112 -8.36 -7.93 13.98
CA PHE A 112 -9.60 -8.41 13.35
C PHE A 112 -10.47 -9.41 14.17
N LYS A 113 -10.23 -9.62 15.48
CA LYS A 113 -11.20 -10.35 16.34
C LYS A 113 -12.20 -9.42 17.05
N SER A 114 -11.95 -8.11 17.01
CA SER A 114 -12.83 -7.05 17.50
C SER A 114 -13.40 -6.20 16.34
N LEU A 115 -13.79 -6.83 15.20
CA LEU A 115 -14.53 -6.07 14.17
C LEU A 115 -15.84 -5.57 14.78
N GLY A 116 -15.93 -4.25 14.91
CA GLY A 116 -17.19 -3.57 15.11
C GLY A 116 -18.18 -3.90 14.00
N PHE A 117 -19.46 -3.58 14.25
CA PHE A 117 -20.53 -3.79 13.28
C PHE A 117 -20.26 -3.08 11.93
N ILE A 118 -19.52 -1.97 11.97
CA ILE A 118 -19.16 -1.14 10.80
C ILE A 118 -18.21 -1.92 9.88
N ASP A 119 -17.08 -2.39 10.40
CA ASP A 119 -16.03 -3.11 9.68
C ASP A 119 -16.57 -4.35 8.96
N ARG A 120 -17.43 -5.12 9.65
CA ARG A 120 -18.02 -6.37 9.11
C ARG A 120 -18.92 -6.13 7.90
N PHE A 121 -19.61 -4.99 7.89
CA PHE A 121 -20.53 -4.60 6.83
C PHE A 121 -20.00 -3.42 6.01
N LEU A 122 -18.68 -3.20 6.01
CA LEU A 122 -18.05 -2.01 5.40
C LEU A 122 -18.46 -1.81 3.93
N TYR A 123 -18.55 -2.89 3.15
CA TYR A 123 -19.02 -2.82 1.77
C TYR A 123 -20.48 -2.33 1.66
N ILE A 124 -21.38 -2.76 2.56
CA ILE A 124 -22.77 -2.29 2.62
C ILE A 124 -22.79 -0.81 2.97
N TRP A 125 -21.99 -0.38 3.95
CA TRP A 125 -21.87 1.02 4.33
C TRP A 125 -21.33 1.90 3.19
N ILE A 126 -20.35 1.41 2.43
CA ILE A 126 -19.83 2.08 1.23
C ILE A 126 -20.93 2.22 0.17
N PHE A 127 -21.65 1.14 -0.17
CA PHE A 127 -22.78 1.21 -1.11
C PHE A 127 -23.90 2.13 -0.62
N LEU A 128 -24.22 2.13 0.67
CA LEU A 128 -25.21 3.02 1.26
C LEU A 128 -24.75 4.49 1.22
N ALA A 129 -23.48 4.78 1.54
CA ALA A 129 -22.91 6.11 1.45
C ALA A 129 -22.90 6.65 0.02
N MET A 130 -22.58 5.81 -0.97
CA MET A 130 -22.68 6.16 -2.40
C MET A 130 -24.14 6.44 -2.80
N ALA A 131 -25.09 5.55 -2.44
CA ALA A 131 -26.50 5.72 -2.78
C ALA A 131 -27.10 6.98 -2.14
N VAL A 132 -26.85 7.21 -0.85
CA VAL A 132 -27.27 8.42 -0.13
C VAL A 132 -26.60 9.66 -0.71
N GLY A 133 -25.31 9.62 -1.04
CA GLY A 133 -24.60 10.69 -1.72
C GLY A 133 -25.26 11.05 -3.05
N ILE A 134 -25.45 10.08 -3.95
CA ILE A 134 -26.12 10.28 -5.25
C ILE A 134 -27.52 10.88 -5.07
N ILE A 135 -28.31 10.37 -4.13
CA ILE A 135 -29.66 10.90 -3.84
C ILE A 135 -29.57 12.36 -3.38
N ILE A 136 -28.70 12.70 -2.44
CA ILE A 136 -28.53 14.09 -1.97
C ILE A 136 -28.11 14.98 -3.14
N GLY A 137 -27.11 14.56 -3.92
CA GLY A 137 -26.60 15.32 -5.07
C GLY A 137 -27.63 15.57 -6.18
N ASN A 138 -28.55 14.64 -6.43
CA ASN A 138 -29.60 14.80 -7.45
C ASN A 138 -30.86 15.52 -6.95
N PHE A 139 -31.25 15.34 -5.68
CA PHE A 139 -32.51 15.87 -5.15
C PHE A 139 -32.36 17.20 -4.36
N VAL A 140 -31.16 17.55 -3.91
CA VAL A 140 -30.91 18.81 -3.16
C VAL A 140 -30.13 19.80 -4.05
N PRO A 141 -30.81 20.77 -4.69
CA PRO A 141 -30.14 21.74 -5.55
C PRO A 141 -29.16 22.61 -4.77
N ASN A 142 -28.07 23.02 -5.42
CA ASN A 142 -26.91 23.74 -4.84
C ASN A 142 -26.03 22.94 -3.86
N THR A 143 -26.15 21.61 -3.77
CA THR A 143 -25.26 20.80 -2.92
C THR A 143 -23.79 20.98 -3.30
N GLY A 144 -23.42 20.82 -4.58
CA GLY A 144 -22.06 21.05 -5.07
C GLY A 144 -21.55 22.46 -4.75
N HIS A 145 -22.28 23.50 -5.16
CA HIS A 145 -21.89 24.89 -4.89
C HIS A 145 -21.83 25.27 -3.40
N ALA A 146 -22.63 24.66 -2.52
CA ALA A 146 -22.51 24.88 -1.08
C ALA A 146 -21.21 24.28 -0.51
N LEU A 147 -20.84 23.10 -1.00
CA LEU A 147 -19.58 22.41 -0.68
C LEU A 147 -18.34 23.15 -1.22
N GLU A 148 -18.46 23.86 -2.34
CA GLU A 148 -17.37 24.65 -2.94
C GLU A 148 -17.02 25.96 -2.21
N LYS A 149 -17.87 26.46 -1.30
CA LYS A 149 -17.69 27.80 -0.69
C LYS A 149 -16.38 27.98 0.10
N GLY A 150 -15.72 26.88 0.47
CA GLY A 150 -14.35 26.89 0.96
C GLY A 150 -13.51 25.87 0.19
N LYS A 151 -12.43 26.33 -0.47
CA LYS A 151 -11.46 25.47 -1.14
C LYS A 151 -10.11 25.54 -0.43
N PHE A 152 -9.52 24.38 -0.17
CA PHE A 152 -8.19 24.21 0.40
C PHE A 152 -7.35 23.40 -0.60
N VAL A 153 -6.34 24.05 -1.19
CA VAL A 153 -5.48 23.47 -2.25
C VAL A 153 -6.33 22.91 -3.41
N GLY A 154 -7.29 23.70 -3.90
CA GLY A 154 -8.20 23.34 -5.00
C GLY A 154 -9.35 22.39 -4.62
N VAL A 155 -9.25 21.65 -3.51
CA VAL A 155 -10.27 20.69 -3.04
C VAL A 155 -11.25 21.36 -2.07
N ALA A 156 -12.53 20.98 -2.12
CA ALA A 156 -13.54 21.45 -1.16
C ALA A 156 -13.13 21.10 0.29
N VAL A 157 -13.26 22.05 1.22
CA VAL A 157 -12.82 21.89 2.62
C VAL A 157 -13.40 20.63 3.30
N PRO A 158 -14.69 20.27 3.13
CA PRO A 158 -15.22 19.02 3.70
C PRO A 158 -14.53 17.77 3.15
N ILE A 159 -14.26 17.71 1.85
CA ILE A 159 -13.51 16.61 1.22
C ILE A 159 -12.07 16.59 1.77
N ALA A 160 -11.40 17.73 1.83
CA ALA A 160 -10.04 17.86 2.35
C ALA A 160 -9.91 17.36 3.81
N ILE A 161 -10.85 17.75 4.68
CA ILE A 161 -10.92 17.29 6.07
C ILE A 161 -11.15 15.77 6.12
N GLY A 162 -12.10 15.26 5.35
CA GLY A 162 -12.40 13.83 5.30
C GLY A 162 -11.20 13.00 4.84
N LEU A 163 -10.47 13.44 3.81
CA LEU A 163 -9.26 12.78 3.30
C LEU A 163 -8.17 12.73 4.37
N ILE A 164 -7.89 13.85 5.05
CA ILE A 164 -6.90 13.90 6.14
C ILE A 164 -7.33 13.00 7.30
N LEU A 165 -8.59 13.06 7.71
CA LEU A 165 -9.15 12.26 8.81
C LEU A 165 -9.16 10.76 8.50
N MET A 166 -9.32 10.37 7.23
CA MET A 166 -9.22 8.99 6.78
C MET A 166 -7.76 8.49 6.81
N ILE A 167 -6.83 9.24 6.19
CA ILE A 167 -5.44 8.81 5.96
C ILE A 167 -4.59 8.83 7.24
N TYR A 168 -4.74 9.85 8.08
CA TYR A 168 -3.92 10.04 9.29
C TYR A 168 -3.92 8.83 10.25
N PRO A 169 -5.06 8.20 10.59
CA PRO A 169 -5.09 6.99 11.40
C PRO A 169 -4.28 5.82 10.86
N ILE A 170 -4.32 5.58 9.55
CA ILE A 170 -3.60 4.46 8.92
C ILE A 170 -2.10 4.68 9.04
N LEU A 171 -1.65 5.93 8.81
CA LEU A 171 -0.23 6.29 8.91
C LEU A 171 0.29 6.33 10.36
N CYS A 172 -0.59 6.45 11.37
CA CYS A 172 -0.26 6.21 12.78
C CYS A 172 -0.04 4.73 13.11
N ASN A 173 -0.73 3.82 12.43
CA ASN A 173 -0.65 2.37 12.68
C ASN A 173 0.68 1.77 12.20
N ILE A 174 1.32 2.41 11.21
CA ILE A 174 2.58 1.94 10.62
C ILE A 174 3.71 1.91 11.66
N GLU A 175 4.34 0.74 11.78
CA GLU A 175 5.50 0.51 12.65
C GLU A 175 6.82 0.89 11.94
N TYR A 176 7.05 2.20 11.77
CA TYR A 176 8.29 2.72 11.17
C TYR A 176 9.55 2.22 11.90
N GLU A 177 9.44 1.87 13.18
CA GLU A 177 10.51 1.30 14.00
C GLU A 177 10.97 -0.08 13.52
N VAL A 178 10.11 -0.87 12.87
CA VAL A 178 10.43 -2.22 12.40
C VAL A 178 11.07 -2.18 11.01
N LEU A 179 10.79 -1.15 10.22
CA LEU A 179 11.21 -1.04 8.81
C LEU A 179 12.74 -1.18 8.59
N HIS A 180 13.57 -0.70 9.52
CA HIS A 180 15.03 -0.83 9.41
C HIS A 180 15.53 -2.27 9.66
N HIS A 181 14.90 -3.03 10.55
CA HIS A 181 15.19 -4.45 10.77
C HIS A 181 14.84 -5.29 9.53
N VAL A 182 13.76 -4.93 8.85
CA VAL A 182 13.30 -5.56 7.62
C VAL A 182 14.32 -5.37 6.49
N PHE A 183 14.89 -4.17 6.36
CA PHE A 183 15.96 -3.91 5.40
C PHE A 183 17.28 -4.65 5.69
N ALA A 184 17.47 -5.27 6.86
CA ALA A 184 18.62 -6.14 7.12
C ALA A 184 18.50 -7.52 6.43
N GLN A 185 17.28 -7.95 6.04
CA GLN A 185 17.06 -9.30 5.51
C GLN A 185 17.12 -9.37 3.98
N LYS A 186 18.20 -9.98 3.45
CA LYS A 186 18.43 -10.13 2.00
C LYS A 186 17.26 -10.80 1.23
N LYS A 187 16.51 -11.72 1.83
CA LYS A 187 15.36 -12.37 1.18
C LYS A 187 14.20 -11.39 0.95
N ILE A 188 13.94 -10.48 1.89
CA ILE A 188 12.85 -9.51 1.79
C ILE A 188 13.16 -8.48 0.70
N TRP A 189 14.43 -8.10 0.50
CA TRP A 189 14.83 -7.19 -0.59
C TRP A 189 14.42 -7.70 -1.98
N THR A 190 14.55 -9.00 -2.27
CA THR A 190 14.12 -9.56 -3.57
C THR A 190 12.61 -9.42 -3.77
N GLN A 191 11.82 -9.68 -2.72
CA GLN A 191 10.36 -9.57 -2.77
C GLN A 191 9.91 -8.10 -2.83
N LEU A 192 10.56 -7.21 -2.08
CA LEU A 192 10.31 -5.78 -2.12
C LEU A 192 10.64 -5.21 -3.51
N ALA A 193 11.81 -5.53 -4.07
CA ALA A 193 12.20 -5.09 -5.41
C ALA A 193 11.22 -5.59 -6.48
N PHE A 194 10.76 -6.85 -6.39
CA PHE A 194 9.68 -7.36 -7.23
C PHE A 194 8.40 -6.56 -7.06
N SER A 195 7.98 -6.29 -5.81
CA SER A 195 6.79 -5.48 -5.52
C SER A 195 6.89 -4.09 -6.12
N LEU A 196 8.03 -3.42 -5.94
CA LEU A 196 8.26 -2.07 -6.47
C LEU A 196 8.27 -2.05 -7.99
N PHE A 197 8.88 -3.05 -8.65
CA PHE A 197 8.83 -3.19 -10.10
C PHE A 197 7.38 -3.34 -10.61
N VAL A 198 6.59 -4.22 -9.97
CA VAL A 198 5.18 -4.40 -10.35
C VAL A 198 4.35 -3.14 -10.06
N ASN A 199 4.52 -2.51 -8.89
CA ASN A 199 3.72 -1.35 -8.46
C ASN A 199 4.06 -0.05 -9.18
N TRP A 200 5.34 0.23 -9.45
CA TRP A 200 5.78 1.51 -10.00
C TRP A 200 6.10 1.47 -11.50
N ILE A 201 6.33 0.28 -12.08
CA ILE A 201 6.56 0.13 -13.52
C ILE A 201 5.39 -0.60 -14.18
N ILE A 202 5.05 -1.84 -13.80
CA ILE A 202 3.98 -2.58 -14.51
C ILE A 202 2.62 -1.92 -14.33
N GLY A 203 2.21 -1.60 -13.10
CA GLY A 203 0.88 -1.06 -12.77
C GLY A 203 0.53 0.21 -13.54
N PRO A 204 1.31 1.30 -13.45
CA PRO A 204 0.99 2.56 -14.11
C PRO A 204 0.99 2.46 -15.64
N PHE A 205 1.92 1.70 -16.23
CA PHE A 205 1.97 1.47 -17.68
C PHE A 205 0.85 0.56 -18.17
N LEU A 206 0.45 -0.47 -17.40
CA LEU A 206 -0.71 -1.31 -17.70
C LEU A 206 -2.00 -0.50 -17.64
N MET A 207 -2.18 0.33 -16.61
CA MET A 207 -3.36 1.20 -16.50
C MET A 207 -3.42 2.18 -17.67
N MET A 208 -2.31 2.82 -18.03
CA MET A 208 -2.23 3.67 -19.22
C MET A 208 -2.61 2.91 -20.49
N ALA A 209 -2.05 1.72 -20.71
CA ALA A 209 -2.32 0.94 -21.92
C ALA A 209 -3.81 0.56 -22.02
N LEU A 210 -4.43 0.16 -20.91
CA LEU A 210 -5.87 -0.10 -20.84
C LEU A 210 -6.70 1.18 -21.04
N ALA A 211 -6.28 2.30 -20.46
CA ALA A 211 -6.95 3.59 -20.65
C ALA A 211 -6.91 4.03 -22.12
N TRP A 212 -5.80 3.84 -22.83
CA TRP A 212 -5.72 4.08 -24.28
C TRP A 212 -6.56 3.10 -25.10
N ALA A 213 -6.59 1.82 -24.73
CA ALA A 213 -7.34 0.79 -25.45
C ALA A 213 -8.87 0.92 -25.32
N PHE A 214 -9.37 1.31 -24.14
CA PHE A 214 -10.81 1.40 -23.86
C PHE A 214 -11.39 2.81 -24.00
N LEU A 215 -10.57 3.86 -23.88
CA LEU A 215 -10.99 5.27 -23.97
C LEU A 215 -10.22 6.03 -25.07
N PRO A 216 -10.19 5.56 -26.33
CA PRO A 216 -9.49 6.27 -27.42
C PRO A 216 -10.13 7.63 -27.74
N ASP A 217 -11.45 7.76 -27.55
CA ASP A 217 -12.26 8.95 -27.85
C ASP A 217 -12.46 9.92 -26.66
N LYS A 218 -11.92 9.60 -25.47
CA LYS A 218 -12.14 10.36 -24.22
C LYS A 218 -10.83 10.62 -23.48
N PRO A 219 -10.02 11.64 -23.89
CA PRO A 219 -8.73 11.93 -23.26
C PRO A 219 -8.88 12.29 -21.78
N GLU A 220 -9.90 13.08 -21.40
CA GLU A 220 -10.12 13.49 -20.01
C GLU A 220 -10.41 12.31 -19.06
N LEU A 221 -11.21 11.34 -19.49
CA LEU A 221 -11.46 10.11 -18.71
C LEU A 221 -10.19 9.25 -18.63
N ARG A 222 -9.37 9.24 -19.68
CA ARG A 222 -8.10 8.53 -19.75
C ARG A 222 -7.08 9.10 -18.76
N GLU A 223 -6.99 10.43 -18.67
CA GLU A 223 -6.11 11.12 -17.71
C GLU A 223 -6.48 10.82 -16.27
N GLY A 224 -7.76 10.90 -15.91
CA GLY A 224 -8.23 10.53 -14.57
C GLY A 224 -7.94 9.07 -14.23
N LEU A 225 -8.08 8.16 -15.21
CA LEU A 225 -7.73 6.74 -15.04
C LEU A 225 -6.22 6.50 -14.91
N ILE A 226 -5.38 7.30 -15.57
CA ILE A 226 -3.91 7.26 -15.40
C ILE A 226 -3.51 7.75 -13.99
N LEU A 227 -4.11 8.84 -13.49
CA LEU A 227 -3.90 9.30 -12.10
C LEU A 227 -4.29 8.21 -11.08
N VAL A 228 -5.42 7.53 -11.32
CA VAL A 228 -5.85 6.37 -10.53
C VAL A 228 -4.81 5.26 -10.51
N GLY A 229 -4.26 4.85 -11.66
CA GLY A 229 -3.27 3.76 -11.73
C GLY A 229 -1.93 4.11 -11.08
N LEU A 230 -1.59 5.40 -11.02
CA LEU A 230 -0.41 5.93 -10.35
C LEU A 230 -0.53 5.93 -8.82
N ALA A 231 -1.74 6.07 -8.29
CA ALA A 231 -1.96 6.09 -6.86
C ALA A 231 -1.91 4.66 -6.30
N ARG A 232 -0.83 4.28 -5.62
CA ARG A 232 -0.69 2.96 -5.00
C ARG A 232 -1.45 2.89 -3.68
N CYS A 233 -2.07 1.75 -3.38
CA CYS A 233 -2.82 1.61 -2.14
C CYS A 233 -1.90 1.64 -0.90
N ILE A 234 -2.35 2.34 0.14
CA ILE A 234 -1.66 2.47 1.42
C ILE A 234 -2.50 1.92 2.60
N ALA A 235 -3.69 1.37 2.34
CA ALA A 235 -4.68 1.13 3.38
C ALA A 235 -5.56 -0.10 3.10
N MET A 236 -6.51 0.04 2.16
CA MET A 236 -7.54 -0.95 1.86
C MET A 236 -6.95 -2.32 1.48
N VAL A 237 -5.75 -2.33 0.88
CA VAL A 237 -4.93 -3.52 0.63
C VAL A 237 -4.77 -4.43 1.85
N LEU A 238 -4.63 -3.89 3.07
CA LEU A 238 -4.45 -4.68 4.28
C LEU A 238 -5.71 -5.47 4.65
N ILE A 239 -6.90 -4.92 4.34
CA ILE A 239 -8.18 -5.59 4.55
C ILE A 239 -8.32 -6.77 3.59
N TRP A 240 -8.07 -6.55 2.29
CA TRP A 240 -8.12 -7.63 1.29
C TRP A 240 -7.08 -8.73 1.57
N ASN A 241 -5.86 -8.33 1.93
CA ASN A 241 -4.78 -9.22 2.32
C ASN A 241 -5.16 -10.08 3.54
N GLY A 242 -5.71 -9.47 4.59
CA GLY A 242 -6.17 -10.17 5.80
C GLY A 242 -7.30 -11.15 5.50
N LEU A 243 -8.31 -10.74 4.72
CA LEU A 243 -9.45 -11.60 4.34
C LEU A 243 -9.01 -12.81 3.48
N ALA A 244 -7.98 -12.63 2.65
CA ALA A 244 -7.39 -13.68 1.81
C ALA A 244 -6.39 -14.60 2.55
N GLY A 245 -5.99 -14.25 3.78
CA GLY A 245 -4.99 -14.99 4.56
C GLY A 245 -3.55 -14.77 4.11
N GLY A 246 -3.23 -13.59 3.59
CA GLY A 246 -1.87 -13.18 3.27
C GLY A 246 -1.04 -12.76 4.50
N ASP A 247 0.21 -12.37 4.28
CA ASP A 247 1.11 -11.94 5.35
C ASP A 247 0.85 -10.47 5.73
N SER A 248 0.40 -10.24 6.97
CA SER A 248 0.08 -8.89 7.47
C SER A 248 1.32 -8.02 7.72
N HIS A 249 2.42 -8.62 8.19
CA HIS A 249 3.65 -7.89 8.50
C HIS A 249 4.32 -7.43 7.20
N TYR A 250 4.38 -8.30 6.20
CA TYR A 250 4.84 -7.95 4.86
C TYR A 250 3.92 -6.93 4.17
N GLY A 251 2.60 -7.02 4.39
CA GLY A 251 1.64 -6.02 3.92
C GLY A 251 1.93 -4.62 4.48
N ALA A 252 2.19 -4.52 5.79
CA ALA A 252 2.53 -3.25 6.43
C ALA A 252 3.85 -2.66 5.91
N ILE A 253 4.85 -3.49 5.64
CA ILE A 253 6.12 -3.08 5.00
C ILE A 253 5.86 -2.48 3.61
N LEU A 254 5.09 -3.18 2.76
CA LEU A 254 4.78 -2.71 1.41
C LEU A 254 3.99 -1.39 1.42
N VAL A 255 3.00 -1.27 2.29
CA VAL A 255 2.25 -0.03 2.53
C VAL A 255 3.18 1.12 2.92
N SER A 256 4.12 0.88 3.83
CA SER A 256 5.07 1.89 4.31
C SER A 256 5.97 2.41 3.17
N VAL A 257 6.55 1.49 2.40
CA VAL A 257 7.45 1.85 1.29
C VAL A 257 6.68 2.51 0.15
N ASN A 258 5.48 2.02 -0.20
CA ASN A 258 4.63 2.65 -1.21
C ASN A 258 4.20 4.06 -0.80
N SER A 259 3.87 4.31 0.47
CA SER A 259 3.51 5.64 0.97
C SER A 259 4.65 6.66 0.77
N ILE A 260 5.88 6.27 1.11
CA ILE A 260 7.07 7.12 0.95
C ILE A 260 7.36 7.36 -0.54
N LEU A 261 7.36 6.29 -1.36
CA LEU A 261 7.59 6.41 -2.79
C LEU A 261 6.51 7.24 -3.49
N GLN A 262 5.25 7.15 -3.06
CA GLN A 262 4.15 7.92 -3.63
C GLN A 262 4.25 9.41 -3.32
N MET A 263 4.70 9.78 -2.13
CA MET A 263 4.98 11.17 -1.80
C MET A 263 6.04 11.80 -2.71
N ILE A 264 7.01 11.01 -3.20
CA ILE A 264 8.14 11.49 -4.02
C ILE A 264 7.86 11.34 -5.52
N LEU A 265 7.39 10.18 -5.95
CA LEU A 265 7.30 9.77 -7.36
C LEU A 265 5.97 10.15 -8.01
N TYR A 266 4.88 10.35 -7.28
CA TYR A 266 3.57 10.55 -7.90
C TYR A 266 3.54 11.76 -8.84
N ALA A 267 4.02 12.92 -8.38
CA ALA A 267 4.05 14.15 -9.18
C ALA A 267 4.94 14.05 -10.44
N PRO A 268 6.22 13.57 -10.39
CA PRO A 268 7.01 13.41 -11.60
C PRO A 268 6.49 12.31 -12.52
N TYR A 269 5.98 11.18 -12.00
CA TYR A 269 5.40 10.14 -12.85
C TYR A 269 4.10 10.58 -13.51
N SER A 270 3.24 11.36 -12.84
CA SER A 270 2.01 11.85 -13.46
C SER A 270 2.29 12.76 -14.65
N LEU A 271 3.34 13.61 -14.58
CA LEU A 271 3.83 14.37 -15.73
C LEU A 271 4.39 13.49 -16.84
N LEU A 272 5.22 12.50 -16.49
CA LEU A 272 5.79 11.58 -17.47
C LEU A 272 4.69 10.83 -18.23
N LEU A 273 3.70 10.28 -17.52
CA LEU A 273 2.63 9.50 -18.14
C LEU A 273 1.64 10.37 -18.92
N ILE A 274 1.16 11.48 -18.36
CA ILE A 274 0.10 12.30 -18.99
C ILE A 274 0.69 13.27 -20.03
N LYS A 275 1.72 14.04 -19.66
CA LYS A 275 2.27 15.08 -20.54
C LYS A 275 3.23 14.49 -21.58
N VAL A 276 4.18 13.64 -21.19
CA VAL A 276 5.21 13.15 -22.13
C VAL A 276 4.71 11.99 -22.99
N ILE A 277 4.14 10.94 -22.38
CA ILE A 277 3.70 9.74 -23.13
C ILE A 277 2.31 9.93 -23.73
N SER A 278 1.31 10.33 -22.94
CA SER A 278 -0.06 10.48 -23.44
C SER A 278 -0.27 11.76 -24.28
N ARG A 279 0.74 12.64 -24.36
CA ARG A 279 0.75 13.89 -25.16
C ARG A 279 -0.55 14.69 -25.03
N SER A 280 -1.02 14.86 -23.80
CA SER A 280 -2.21 15.67 -23.54
C SER A 280 -2.00 17.11 -24.00
N GLU A 281 -2.97 17.64 -24.76
CA GLU A 281 -3.00 19.05 -25.17
C GLU A 281 -3.35 20.00 -24.00
N THR A 282 -3.70 19.44 -22.83
CA THR A 282 -4.01 20.18 -21.58
C THR A 282 -2.73 20.73 -20.89
N GLU A 283 -1.74 21.17 -21.68
CA GLU A 283 -0.41 21.56 -21.22
C GLU A 283 -0.40 22.71 -20.19
N PHE A 284 -1.37 23.62 -20.27
CA PHE A 284 -1.42 24.84 -19.46
C PHE A 284 -2.01 24.66 -18.06
N ILE A 285 -2.72 23.55 -17.79
CA ILE A 285 -3.37 23.30 -16.49
C ILE A 285 -2.54 22.33 -15.64
N PHE A 286 -1.83 21.39 -16.28
CA PHE A 286 -1.17 20.29 -15.60
C PHE A 286 0.25 20.65 -15.07
N SER A 287 0.28 21.43 -13.99
CA SER A 287 1.50 21.96 -13.35
C SER A 287 2.11 21.02 -12.30
N TYR A 288 3.43 20.81 -12.37
CA TYR A 288 4.19 20.07 -11.34
C TYR A 288 3.94 20.59 -9.92
N SER A 289 3.92 21.93 -9.79
CA SER A 289 3.85 22.62 -8.50
C SER A 289 2.56 22.27 -7.76
N ASP A 290 1.45 22.17 -8.49
CA ASP A 290 0.13 22.05 -7.88
C ASP A 290 -0.21 20.60 -7.56
N ILE A 291 0.28 19.65 -8.38
CA ILE A 291 0.28 18.22 -8.05
C ILE A 291 1.16 17.95 -6.83
N ALA A 292 2.39 18.48 -6.80
CA ALA A 292 3.32 18.27 -5.69
C ALA A 292 2.80 18.88 -4.37
N LYS A 293 2.20 20.09 -4.41
CA LYS A 293 1.50 20.68 -3.25
C LYS A 293 0.34 19.80 -2.78
N SER A 294 -0.48 19.31 -3.71
CA SER A 294 -1.63 18.45 -3.39
C SER A 294 -1.19 17.13 -2.74
N VAL A 295 -0.18 16.46 -3.29
CA VAL A 295 0.43 15.27 -2.66
C VAL A 295 1.01 15.60 -1.28
N GLY A 296 1.77 16.70 -1.17
CA GLY A 296 2.36 17.13 0.11
C GLY A 296 1.32 17.45 1.18
N VAL A 297 0.14 17.94 0.81
CA VAL A 297 -0.94 18.29 1.74
C VAL A 297 -1.82 17.08 2.08
N PHE A 298 -2.27 16.32 1.09
CA PHE A 298 -3.19 15.19 1.31
C PHE A 298 -2.50 13.88 1.75
N LEU A 299 -1.20 13.74 1.51
CA LEU A 299 -0.41 12.58 1.97
C LEU A 299 0.70 13.00 2.95
N GLY A 300 1.45 14.06 2.63
CA GLY A 300 2.59 14.50 3.43
C GLY A 300 2.23 15.02 4.83
N ILE A 301 1.17 15.82 4.99
CA ILE A 301 0.71 16.28 6.31
C ILE A 301 0.21 15.11 7.17
N PRO A 302 -0.68 14.21 6.70
CA PRO A 302 -1.02 12.99 7.44
C PRO A 302 0.17 12.11 7.80
N LEU A 303 1.18 11.99 6.92
CA LEU A 303 2.40 11.22 7.18
C LEU A 303 3.25 11.84 8.29
N ALA A 304 3.48 13.16 8.22
CA ALA A 304 4.22 13.89 9.24
C ALA A 304 3.51 13.85 10.60
N ALA A 305 2.19 14.02 10.61
CA ALA A 305 1.37 13.87 11.81
C ALA A 305 1.44 12.43 12.37
N GLY A 306 1.33 11.42 11.50
CA GLY A 306 1.44 10.01 11.89
C GLY A 306 2.77 9.66 12.53
N LEU A 307 3.89 10.15 11.96
CA LEU A 307 5.23 10.02 12.51
C LEU A 307 5.35 10.71 13.89
N VAL A 308 4.89 11.95 14.02
CA VAL A 308 4.91 12.68 15.31
C VAL A 308 4.08 11.96 16.37
N THR A 309 2.93 11.40 16.01
CA THR A 309 2.08 10.63 16.92
C THR A 309 2.73 9.29 17.29
N ARG A 310 3.30 8.55 16.34
CA ARG A 310 3.98 7.25 16.59
C ARG A 310 5.26 7.41 17.42
N PHE A 311 6.05 8.47 17.21
CA PHE A 311 7.33 8.65 17.93
C PHE A 311 7.27 9.55 19.16
N GLY A 312 6.37 10.53 19.19
CA GLY A 312 6.17 11.45 20.32
C GLY A 312 5.10 10.92 21.27
N PHE A 313 3.84 10.85 20.80
CA PHE A 313 2.70 10.52 21.66
C PHE A 313 2.78 9.10 22.26
N ARG A 314 3.23 8.10 21.49
CA ARG A 314 3.50 6.73 21.98
C ARG A 314 4.51 6.68 23.14
N ARG A 315 5.53 7.55 23.13
CA ARG A 315 6.52 7.66 24.23
C ARG A 315 5.95 8.34 25.47
N LEU A 316 5.00 9.27 25.31
CA LEU A 316 4.38 10.00 26.41
C LEU A 316 3.31 9.17 27.15
N VAL A 317 2.50 8.41 26.41
CA VAL A 317 1.36 7.64 26.99
C VAL A 317 1.69 6.16 27.21
N GLY A 318 2.78 5.68 26.63
CA GLY A 318 3.26 4.29 26.74
C GLY A 318 2.70 3.38 25.65
N ALA A 319 3.54 2.44 25.20
CA ALA A 319 3.25 1.56 24.05
C ALA A 319 1.96 0.75 24.24
N ASN A 320 1.74 0.14 25.41
CA ASN A 320 0.57 -0.71 25.65
C ASN A 320 -0.77 0.04 25.51
N TRP A 321 -0.86 1.29 25.95
CA TRP A 321 -2.11 2.07 25.79
C TRP A 321 -2.27 2.55 24.35
N TYR A 322 -1.16 2.96 23.71
CA TYR A 322 -1.15 3.37 22.31
C TYR A 322 -1.60 2.25 21.37
N ASP A 323 -0.98 1.07 21.48
CA ASP A 323 -1.18 -0.05 20.56
C ASP A 323 -2.52 -0.80 20.82
N ASN A 324 -3.11 -0.75 22.03
CA ASN A 324 -4.39 -1.41 22.34
C ASN A 324 -5.62 -0.49 22.40
N VAL A 325 -5.50 0.77 22.84
CA VAL A 325 -6.67 1.66 23.03
C VAL A 325 -6.73 2.72 21.94
N PHE A 326 -5.63 3.43 21.71
CA PHE A 326 -5.58 4.48 20.70
C PHE A 326 -5.71 3.89 19.29
N MET A 327 -5.01 2.80 18.97
CA MET A 327 -5.10 2.18 17.65
C MET A 327 -6.49 1.65 17.28
N GLU A 328 -7.22 1.02 18.22
CA GLU A 328 -8.59 0.54 17.95
C GLU A 328 -9.56 1.70 17.65
N TRP A 329 -9.47 2.79 18.42
CA TRP A 329 -10.26 3.99 18.20
C TRP A 329 -9.91 4.68 16.87
N MET A 330 -8.61 4.81 16.56
CA MET A 330 -8.12 5.39 15.32
C MET A 330 -8.55 4.57 14.09
N GLY A 331 -8.55 3.24 14.16
CA GLY A 331 -9.07 2.37 13.10
C GLY A 331 -10.53 2.67 12.75
N THR A 332 -11.39 2.78 13.78
CA THR A 332 -12.80 3.15 13.61
C THR A 332 -12.96 4.54 13.01
N LEU A 333 -12.14 5.51 13.44
CA LEU A 333 -12.15 6.88 12.92
C LEU A 333 -11.80 6.93 11.42
N SER A 334 -10.86 6.10 10.97
CA SER A 334 -10.49 5.99 9.54
C SER A 334 -11.68 5.56 8.67
N LEU A 335 -12.43 4.54 9.11
CA LEU A 335 -13.60 4.03 8.39
C LEU A 335 -14.73 5.07 8.34
N ILE A 336 -14.95 5.80 9.43
CA ILE A 336 -15.91 6.93 9.44
C ILE A 336 -15.45 8.03 8.46
N GLY A 337 -14.15 8.34 8.42
CA GLY A 337 -13.57 9.28 7.46
C GLY A 337 -13.77 8.84 6.00
N LEU A 338 -13.51 7.57 5.69
CA LEU A 338 -13.74 6.98 4.36
C LEU A 338 -15.21 7.12 3.93
N LEU A 339 -16.15 6.69 4.79
CA LEU A 339 -17.58 6.78 4.50
C LEU A 339 -18.07 8.22 4.35
N PHE A 340 -17.51 9.15 5.15
CA PHE A 340 -17.79 10.57 5.03
C PHE A 340 -17.27 11.16 3.70
N VAL A 341 -16.03 10.86 3.30
CA VAL A 341 -15.47 11.30 2.00
C VAL A 341 -16.34 10.78 0.85
N ILE A 342 -16.69 9.49 0.87
CA ILE A 342 -17.53 8.87 -0.16
C ILE A 342 -18.89 9.57 -0.23
N LEU A 343 -19.58 9.73 0.90
CA LEU A 343 -20.89 10.40 0.94
C LEU A 343 -20.80 11.84 0.40
N VAL A 344 -19.84 12.62 0.90
CA VAL A 344 -19.64 14.03 0.51
C VAL A 344 -19.32 14.15 -0.98
N LEU A 345 -18.49 13.26 -1.50
CA LEU A 345 -18.04 13.28 -2.89
C LEU A 345 -19.16 12.88 -3.85
N PHE A 346 -19.89 11.81 -3.55
CA PHE A 346 -21.06 11.40 -4.34
C PHE A 346 -22.23 12.38 -4.16
N ALA A 347 -22.29 13.16 -3.07
CA ALA A 347 -23.20 14.30 -2.95
C ALA A 347 -22.78 15.51 -3.80
N SER A 348 -21.48 15.75 -4.00
CA SER A 348 -21.01 16.82 -4.90
C SER A 348 -21.05 16.46 -6.39
N GLN A 349 -20.86 15.18 -6.75
CA GLN A 349 -20.78 14.71 -8.14
C GLN A 349 -21.98 13.83 -8.56
N GLY A 350 -22.99 13.67 -7.71
CA GLY A 350 -24.07 12.69 -7.90
C GLY A 350 -24.89 12.89 -9.17
N GLU A 351 -25.18 14.12 -9.54
CA GLU A 351 -25.85 14.49 -10.80
C GLU A 351 -25.04 14.01 -12.01
N ARG A 352 -23.72 14.30 -12.01
CA ARG A 352 -22.81 13.90 -13.10
C ARG A 352 -22.61 12.40 -13.23
N VAL A 353 -22.60 11.67 -12.11
CA VAL A 353 -22.52 10.19 -12.11
C VAL A 353 -23.75 9.58 -12.80
N VAL A 354 -24.92 10.20 -12.65
CA VAL A 354 -26.18 9.78 -13.29
C VAL A 354 -26.22 10.21 -14.76
N ASP A 355 -25.99 11.49 -15.05
CA ASP A 355 -26.04 12.04 -16.42
C ASP A 355 -24.98 11.44 -17.34
N GLN A 356 -23.78 11.19 -16.80
CA GLN A 356 -22.64 10.65 -17.55
C GLN A 356 -22.47 9.14 -17.31
N ILE A 357 -23.55 8.39 -17.06
CA ILE A 357 -23.51 6.94 -16.81
C ILE A 357 -22.76 6.14 -17.89
N VAL A 358 -22.81 6.59 -19.16
CA VAL A 358 -22.05 6.00 -20.27
C VAL A 358 -20.54 6.15 -20.06
N SER A 359 -20.09 7.31 -19.55
CA SER A 359 -18.69 7.53 -19.17
C SER A 359 -18.29 6.64 -17.98
N VAL A 360 -19.16 6.51 -16.98
CA VAL A 360 -18.93 5.66 -15.81
C VAL A 360 -18.72 4.19 -16.22
N VAL A 361 -19.61 3.64 -17.05
CA VAL A 361 -19.50 2.26 -17.54
C VAL A 361 -18.25 2.07 -18.43
N ARG A 362 -17.89 3.07 -19.24
CA ARG A 362 -16.66 3.04 -20.05
C ARG A 362 -15.38 3.09 -19.23
N VAL A 363 -15.36 3.75 -18.06
CA VAL A 363 -14.23 3.73 -17.12
C VAL A 363 -14.19 2.44 -16.30
N ALA A 364 -15.35 1.86 -15.98
CA ALA A 364 -15.46 0.60 -15.25
C ALA A 364 -14.79 -0.57 -15.98
N ALA A 365 -14.92 -0.66 -17.31
CA ALA A 365 -14.35 -1.75 -18.12
C ALA A 365 -12.81 -1.87 -18.02
N PRO A 366 -11.98 -0.85 -18.33
CA PRO A 366 -10.53 -0.93 -18.19
C PRO A 366 -10.09 -1.10 -16.73
N MET A 367 -10.83 -0.56 -15.75
CA MET A 367 -10.57 -0.81 -14.33
C MET A 367 -10.75 -2.28 -13.94
N PHE A 368 -11.86 -2.91 -14.36
CA PHE A 368 -12.08 -4.33 -14.13
C PHE A 368 -10.98 -5.18 -14.77
N CYS A 369 -10.61 -4.88 -16.01
CA CYS A 369 -9.49 -5.53 -16.70
C CYS A 369 -8.17 -5.33 -15.95
N TYR A 370 -7.87 -4.11 -15.51
CA TYR A 370 -6.65 -3.78 -14.76
C TYR A 370 -6.53 -4.66 -13.50
N PHE A 371 -7.54 -4.64 -12.63
CA PHE A 371 -7.52 -5.38 -11.37
C PHE A 371 -7.29 -6.88 -11.58
N ASN A 372 -8.02 -7.49 -12.51
CA ASN A 372 -7.88 -8.92 -12.79
C ASN A 372 -6.51 -9.24 -13.41
N LEU A 373 -6.07 -8.49 -14.42
CA LEU A 373 -4.81 -8.75 -15.12
C LEU A 373 -3.60 -8.59 -14.19
N ILE A 374 -3.52 -7.49 -13.44
CA ILE A 374 -2.37 -7.25 -12.55
C ILE A 374 -2.37 -8.23 -11.38
N PHE A 375 -3.54 -8.59 -10.84
CA PHE A 375 -3.65 -9.56 -9.75
C PHE A 375 -3.20 -10.96 -10.20
N PHE A 376 -3.77 -11.50 -11.28
CA PHE A 376 -3.44 -12.84 -11.74
C PHE A 376 -2.02 -12.95 -12.31
N SER A 377 -1.50 -11.90 -12.97
CA SER A 377 -0.10 -11.91 -13.42
C SER A 377 0.88 -11.89 -12.24
N THR A 378 0.65 -11.04 -11.23
CA THR A 378 1.48 -10.97 -10.02
C THR A 378 1.42 -12.27 -9.21
N LEU A 379 0.23 -12.86 -9.08
CA LEU A 379 0.03 -14.16 -8.41
C LEU A 379 0.75 -15.29 -9.15
N ALA A 380 0.63 -15.34 -10.48
CA ALA A 380 1.28 -16.36 -11.30
C ALA A 380 2.81 -16.26 -11.30
N VAL A 381 3.36 -15.04 -11.28
CA VAL A 381 4.81 -14.83 -11.19
C VAL A 381 5.33 -15.14 -9.78
N SER A 382 4.64 -14.68 -8.73
CA SER A 382 5.02 -14.97 -7.33
C SER A 382 4.97 -16.46 -7.01
N TYR A 383 3.98 -17.19 -7.57
CA TYR A 383 3.91 -18.64 -7.51
C TYR A 383 5.09 -19.32 -8.21
N LYS A 384 5.45 -18.89 -9.43
CA LYS A 384 6.63 -19.40 -10.16
C LYS A 384 7.95 -19.10 -9.44
N MET A 385 8.03 -18.01 -8.68
CA MET A 385 9.20 -17.64 -7.87
C MET A 385 9.23 -18.34 -6.50
N ASN A 386 8.28 -19.23 -6.20
CA ASN A 386 8.17 -19.98 -4.94
C ASN A 386 8.20 -19.08 -3.69
N PHE A 387 7.50 -17.94 -3.72
CA PHE A 387 7.37 -17.06 -2.55
C PHE A 387 6.39 -17.58 -1.48
N GLY A 388 5.68 -18.67 -1.75
CA GLY A 388 4.66 -19.24 -0.87
C GLY A 388 3.32 -18.51 -0.91
N TYR A 389 2.26 -19.11 -0.37
CA TYR A 389 0.88 -18.59 -0.51
C TYR A 389 0.75 -17.19 0.09
N LYS A 390 1.09 -17.04 1.38
CA LYS A 390 0.83 -15.80 2.14
C LYS A 390 1.45 -14.57 1.48
N LEU A 391 2.71 -14.66 1.09
CA LEU A 391 3.45 -13.56 0.45
C LEU A 391 2.98 -13.31 -0.99
N SER A 392 2.67 -14.37 -1.76
CA SER A 392 2.12 -14.22 -3.12
C SER A 392 0.76 -13.50 -3.12
N VAL A 393 -0.09 -13.78 -2.13
CA VAL A 393 -1.35 -13.08 -1.89
C VAL A 393 -1.12 -11.60 -1.57
N THR A 394 -0.23 -11.30 -0.62
CA THR A 394 0.10 -9.91 -0.24
C THR A 394 0.64 -9.11 -1.42
N GLN A 395 1.53 -9.69 -2.22
CA GLN A 395 2.06 -9.08 -3.44
C GLN A 395 0.94 -8.75 -4.44
N SER A 396 0.06 -9.72 -4.69
CA SER A 396 -1.00 -9.61 -5.70
C SER A 396 -2.02 -8.55 -5.33
N PHE A 397 -2.46 -8.49 -4.07
CA PHE A 397 -3.34 -7.42 -3.59
C PHE A 397 -2.66 -6.06 -3.56
N THR A 398 -1.37 -5.98 -3.20
CA THR A 398 -0.64 -4.70 -3.27
C THR A 398 -0.52 -4.19 -4.69
N ALA A 399 -0.24 -5.08 -5.65
CA ALA A 399 -0.17 -4.73 -7.06
C ALA A 399 -1.54 -4.33 -7.65
N SER A 400 -2.64 -4.96 -7.22
CA SER A 400 -3.98 -4.65 -7.75
C SER A 400 -4.66 -3.44 -7.10
N SER A 401 -4.41 -3.15 -5.83
CA SER A 401 -5.11 -2.08 -5.11
C SER A 401 -4.53 -0.70 -5.45
N ASN A 402 -5.38 0.32 -5.52
CA ASN A 402 -4.97 1.71 -5.76
C ASN A 402 -5.36 2.62 -4.56
N ASN A 403 -4.98 3.89 -4.59
CA ASN A 403 -5.38 4.91 -3.61
C ASN A 403 -6.23 5.96 -4.33
N PHE A 404 -7.52 5.68 -4.39
CA PHE A 404 -8.50 6.50 -5.09
C PHE A 404 -8.66 7.87 -4.46
N GLU A 405 -8.50 7.94 -3.15
CA GLU A 405 -8.67 9.12 -2.34
C GLU A 405 -7.64 10.19 -2.69
N LEU A 406 -6.37 9.80 -2.90
CA LEU A 406 -5.34 10.69 -3.42
C LEU A 406 -5.56 11.03 -4.91
N ALA A 407 -5.95 10.05 -5.74
CA ALA A 407 -6.20 10.27 -7.16
C ALA A 407 -7.33 11.29 -7.38
N ILE A 408 -8.43 11.15 -6.62
CA ILE A 408 -9.56 12.08 -6.52
C ILE A 408 -9.07 13.45 -6.06
N ALA A 409 -8.32 13.53 -4.95
CA ALA A 409 -7.85 14.80 -4.41
C ALA A 409 -7.05 15.59 -5.44
N ILE A 410 -6.18 14.92 -6.20
CA ILE A 410 -5.33 15.54 -7.22
C ILE A 410 -6.11 15.88 -8.49
N ALA A 411 -7.03 15.00 -8.92
CA ALA A 411 -7.91 15.28 -10.05
C ALA A 411 -8.78 16.51 -9.79
N VAL A 412 -9.39 16.61 -8.60
CA VAL A 412 -10.17 17.76 -8.15
C VAL A 412 -9.29 19.01 -8.00
N ALA A 413 -8.09 18.90 -7.41
CA ALA A 413 -7.20 20.04 -7.22
C ALA A 413 -6.64 20.61 -8.53
N THR A 414 -6.41 19.75 -9.53
CA THR A 414 -5.73 20.13 -10.79
C THR A 414 -6.72 20.49 -11.89
N PHE A 415 -7.80 19.70 -12.06
CA PHE A 415 -8.77 19.87 -13.15
C PHE A 415 -10.12 20.46 -12.67
N GLY A 416 -10.33 20.56 -11.35
CA GLY A 416 -11.60 20.96 -10.75
C GLY A 416 -12.53 19.78 -10.50
N HIS A 417 -13.50 19.96 -9.58
CA HIS A 417 -14.45 18.91 -9.21
C HIS A 417 -15.47 18.56 -10.32
N ASP A 418 -15.73 19.50 -11.23
CA ASP A 418 -16.57 19.35 -12.42
C ASP A 418 -15.84 18.71 -13.62
N SER A 419 -14.63 18.21 -13.42
CA SER A 419 -13.85 17.60 -14.49
C SER A 419 -14.25 16.15 -14.74
N ASN A 420 -14.17 15.70 -15.99
CA ASN A 420 -14.34 14.29 -16.31
C ASN A 420 -13.16 13.45 -15.73
N GLN A 421 -12.01 14.07 -15.47
CA GLN A 421 -10.89 13.49 -14.71
C GLN A 421 -11.31 13.13 -13.27
N ALA A 422 -11.98 14.04 -12.55
CA ALA A 422 -12.49 13.80 -11.20
C ALA A 422 -13.60 12.73 -11.19
N LEU A 423 -14.48 12.74 -12.19
CA LEU A 423 -15.48 11.67 -12.38
C LEU A 423 -14.80 10.30 -12.58
N ALA A 424 -13.78 10.20 -13.44
CA ALA A 424 -13.08 8.93 -13.66
C ALA A 424 -12.39 8.41 -12.38
N ALA A 425 -11.83 9.29 -11.56
CA ALA A 425 -11.28 8.92 -10.25
C ALA A 425 -12.37 8.45 -9.25
N THR A 426 -13.57 9.04 -9.34
CA THR A 426 -14.76 8.73 -8.52
C THR A 426 -15.37 7.36 -8.82
N VAL A 427 -15.30 6.89 -10.06
CA VAL A 427 -15.68 5.50 -10.44
C VAL A 427 -14.79 4.46 -9.77
N GLY A 428 -13.63 4.88 -9.26
CA GLY A 428 -12.63 4.06 -8.63
C GLY A 428 -13.11 3.14 -7.51
N PRO A 429 -13.57 3.67 -6.37
CA PRO A 429 -14.07 2.88 -5.24
C PRO A 429 -15.27 1.99 -5.60
N LEU A 430 -16.13 2.46 -6.53
CA LEU A 430 -17.27 1.69 -7.03
C LEU A 430 -16.82 0.38 -7.71
N MET A 431 -15.66 0.38 -8.37
CA MET A 431 -15.09 -0.79 -9.03
C MET A 431 -14.14 -1.58 -8.14
N GLU A 432 -13.29 -0.94 -7.34
CA GLU A 432 -12.28 -1.62 -6.53
C GLU A 432 -12.93 -2.58 -5.52
N VAL A 433 -13.89 -2.09 -4.73
CA VAL A 433 -14.52 -2.85 -3.64
C VAL A 433 -15.10 -4.19 -4.11
N PRO A 434 -15.98 -4.27 -5.14
CA PRO A 434 -16.49 -5.54 -5.62
C PRO A 434 -15.43 -6.40 -6.32
N CYS A 435 -14.49 -5.80 -7.06
CA CYS A 435 -13.45 -6.56 -7.78
C CYS A 435 -12.48 -7.25 -6.82
N LEU A 436 -11.91 -6.51 -5.87
CA LEU A 436 -10.91 -7.06 -4.94
C LEU A 436 -11.55 -8.03 -3.95
N LEU A 437 -12.78 -7.78 -3.48
CA LEU A 437 -13.53 -8.76 -2.70
C LEU A 437 -13.80 -10.06 -3.48
N GLY A 438 -14.15 -9.96 -4.77
CA GLY A 438 -14.26 -11.13 -5.66
C GLY A 438 -12.95 -11.90 -5.76
N LEU A 439 -11.83 -11.20 -5.94
CA LEU A 439 -10.49 -11.79 -6.00
C LEU A 439 -10.06 -12.46 -4.69
N VAL A 440 -10.50 -11.96 -3.52
CA VAL A 440 -10.29 -12.63 -2.21
C VAL A 440 -10.93 -14.02 -2.22
N TYR A 441 -12.19 -14.14 -2.65
CA TYR A 441 -12.85 -15.45 -2.72
C TYR A 441 -12.19 -16.37 -3.75
N VAL A 442 -11.81 -15.84 -4.92
CA VAL A 442 -11.14 -16.61 -5.98
C VAL A 442 -9.77 -17.12 -5.53
N VAL A 443 -8.93 -16.29 -4.90
CA VAL A 443 -7.58 -16.71 -4.49
C VAL A 443 -7.62 -17.73 -3.36
N ARG A 444 -8.56 -17.60 -2.41
CA ARG A 444 -8.79 -18.62 -1.38
C ARG A 444 -9.24 -19.95 -1.98
N TYR A 445 -10.17 -19.92 -2.94
CA TYR A 445 -10.59 -21.11 -3.68
C TYR A 445 -9.42 -21.78 -4.42
N ILE A 446 -8.56 -20.99 -5.07
CA ILE A 446 -7.34 -21.49 -5.74
C ILE A 446 -6.37 -22.11 -4.71
N GLY A 447 -6.14 -21.46 -3.57
CA GLY A 447 -5.27 -21.95 -2.49
C GLY A 447 -5.72 -23.29 -1.95
N THR A 448 -7.01 -23.42 -1.60
CA THR A 448 -7.60 -24.69 -1.14
C THR A 448 -7.54 -25.77 -2.21
N ARG A 449 -7.88 -25.46 -3.46
CA ARG A 449 -7.88 -26.47 -4.55
C ARG A 449 -6.47 -26.95 -4.93
N LYS A 450 -5.46 -26.09 -4.84
CA LYS A 450 -4.06 -26.44 -5.13
C LYS A 450 -3.33 -27.06 -3.92
N ASN A 451 -3.98 -27.15 -2.76
CA ASN A 451 -3.38 -27.60 -1.51
C ASN A 451 -2.05 -26.86 -1.24
N TRP A 452 -2.10 -25.53 -1.36
CA TRP A 452 -0.93 -24.65 -1.29
C TRP A 452 -0.48 -24.51 0.17
N ASN A 453 0.33 -25.46 0.61
CA ASN A 453 0.76 -25.65 2.00
C ASN A 453 1.81 -24.61 2.42
N ASP A 454 1.38 -23.43 2.87
CA ASP A 454 2.21 -22.43 3.60
C ASP A 454 1.41 -21.68 4.67
#